data_AF-A0A4Y4LX58-F1
#
_entry.id   AF-A0A4Y4LX58-F1
#
_cell.length_a   1.000
_cell.length_b   1.000
_cell.length_c   1.000
_cell.angle_alpha   90.00
_cell.angle_beta   90.00
_cell.angle_gamma   90.00
#
_symmetry.space_group_name_H-M   'P 1'
#
loop_
_entity.id
_entity.type
_entity.pdbx_description
1 polymer ?
#
loop_
_entity_poly.entity_id
_entity_poly.type
_entity_poly.pdbx_seq_one_letter_code
_entity_poly.pdbx_strand_id
1 'polypeptide(L)'
;MSADEHEECLVLIEERNGQGEITIPSGMSFFHFAFEVSGNRLEDVKNFEKQAREKGYIPNYGTVTHNDKPPMGDGETGGNTAVYFYDPDWNNVEFCGTMDTIENYKRKK
;
A
#
# COMPACT_ATOMS: atom_id res chain seq x y z
N MET A 1 6.01 -15.11 -5.52
CA MET A 1 5.39 -14.99 -6.85
C MET A 1 4.63 -13.70 -6.78
N SER A 2 5.02 -12.67 -7.53
CA SER A 2 4.10 -11.56 -7.81
C SER A 2 2.93 -12.15 -8.56
N ALA A 3 1.71 -11.80 -8.19
CA ALA A 3 0.54 -12.25 -8.93
C ALA A 3 0.50 -11.46 -10.24
N ASP A 4 1.07 -12.02 -11.30
CA ASP A 4 1.30 -11.31 -12.56
C ASP A 4 0.01 -10.99 -13.34
N GLU A 5 -1.16 -11.45 -12.88
CA GLU A 5 -2.47 -11.17 -13.50
C GLU A 5 -3.59 -11.08 -12.45
N HIS A 6 -3.81 -9.90 -11.88
CA HIS A 6 -5.09 -9.56 -11.25
C HIS A 6 -5.79 -8.48 -12.09
N GLU A 7 -7.09 -8.67 -12.38
CA GLU A 7 -7.97 -7.59 -12.85
C GLU A 7 -8.29 -6.67 -11.64
N GLU A 8 -7.28 -6.00 -11.10
CA GLU A 8 -7.49 -5.02 -10.05
C GLU A 8 -8.29 -3.85 -10.63
N CYS A 9 -9.47 -3.61 -10.07
CA CYS A 9 -10.34 -2.52 -10.47
C CYS A 9 -10.46 -1.51 -9.32
N LEU A 10 -9.88 -0.33 -9.50
CA LEU A 10 -10.13 0.82 -8.64
C LEU A 10 -11.35 1.57 -9.20
N VAL A 11 -12.43 1.60 -8.43
CA VAL A 11 -13.63 2.37 -8.76
C VAL A 11 -13.67 3.62 -7.90
N LEU A 12 -13.61 4.79 -8.54
CA LEU A 12 -13.76 6.08 -7.87
C LEU A 12 -15.22 6.51 -7.94
N ILE A 13 -15.80 6.89 -6.80
CA ILE A 13 -17.20 7.27 -6.67
C ILE A 13 -17.27 8.69 -6.11
N GLU A 14 -17.92 9.60 -6.84
CA GLU A 14 -18.29 10.92 -6.35
C GLU A 14 -19.74 10.87 -5.83
N GLU A 15 -19.95 11.16 -4.55
CA GLU A 15 -21.28 11.30 -3.97
C GLU A 15 -21.70 12.78 -3.97
N ARG A 16 -22.99 13.04 -4.25
CA ARG A 16 -23.59 14.37 -4.14
C ARG A 16 -24.76 14.35 -3.17
N ASN A 17 -24.88 15.39 -2.35
CA ASN A 17 -26.00 15.54 -1.42
C ASN A 17 -27.31 15.92 -2.16
N GLY A 18 -28.42 16.04 -1.41
CA GLY A 18 -29.72 16.42 -1.97
C GLY A 18 -29.78 17.82 -2.59
N GLN A 19 -28.75 18.64 -2.39
CA GLN A 19 -28.58 19.98 -2.95
C GLN A 19 -27.65 19.98 -4.19
N GLY A 20 -27.09 18.82 -4.57
CA GLY A 20 -26.18 18.66 -5.71
C GLY A 20 -24.71 19.00 -5.41
N GLU A 21 -24.38 19.30 -4.17
CA GLU A 21 -23.02 19.58 -3.71
C GLU A 21 -22.25 18.28 -3.51
N ILE A 22 -20.94 18.27 -3.77
CA ILE A 22 -20.09 17.09 -3.54
C ILE A 22 -20.05 16.80 -2.04
N THR A 23 -20.39 15.56 -1.66
CA THR A 23 -20.19 15.08 -0.30
C THR A 23 -18.70 14.80 -0.11
N ILE A 24 -18.04 15.54 0.78
CA ILE A 24 -16.67 15.23 1.16
C ILE A 24 -16.72 14.06 2.16
N PRO A 25 -16.00 12.96 1.90
CA PRO A 25 -15.89 11.87 2.86
C PRO A 25 -15.42 12.42 4.21
N SER A 26 -16.29 12.39 5.21
CA SER A 26 -15.94 12.79 6.58
C SER A 26 -15.87 11.56 7.45
N GLY A 27 -14.68 11.27 7.98
CA GLY A 27 -14.46 10.14 8.85
C GLY A 27 -13.32 9.27 8.34
N MET A 28 -12.43 8.90 9.27
CA MET A 28 -11.32 7.97 9.10
C MET A 28 -11.85 6.59 8.66
N SER A 29 -12.22 6.48 7.38
CA SER A 29 -12.84 5.30 6.79
C SER A 29 -11.76 4.60 5.95
N PHE A 30 -11.36 3.40 6.37
CA PHE A 30 -10.16 2.64 6.01
C PHE A 30 -8.85 3.11 6.67
N PHE A 31 -8.19 2.18 7.36
CA PHE A 31 -6.86 2.39 7.92
C PHE A 31 -5.81 2.61 6.82
N HIS A 32 -5.88 1.81 5.76
CA HIS A 32 -5.31 2.03 4.42
C HIS A 32 -5.80 0.93 3.45
N PHE A 33 -5.52 1.09 2.17
CA PHE A 33 -5.47 -0.01 1.19
C PHE A 33 -4.08 -0.08 0.56
N ALA A 34 -3.69 -1.25 0.07
CA ALA A 34 -2.32 -1.51 -0.38
C ALA A 34 -2.27 -1.97 -1.85
N PHE A 35 -1.27 -1.48 -2.59
CA PHE A 35 -0.89 -2.00 -3.90
C PHE A 35 0.51 -2.61 -3.83
N GLU A 36 0.67 -3.77 -4.45
CA GLU A 36 1.99 -4.37 -4.63
C GLU A 36 2.72 -3.66 -5.79
N VAL A 37 3.95 -3.20 -5.55
CA VAL A 37 4.79 -2.65 -6.62
C VAL A 37 5.32 -3.76 -7.52
N SER A 38 5.37 -3.51 -8.82
CA SER A 38 5.95 -4.45 -9.78
C SER A 38 7.42 -4.76 -9.43
N GLY A 39 7.80 -6.03 -9.50
CA GLY A 39 9.12 -6.54 -9.12
C GLY A 39 9.19 -7.15 -7.72
N ASN A 40 8.40 -6.62 -6.76
CA ASN A 40 8.27 -7.15 -5.40
C ASN A 40 9.60 -7.25 -4.60
N ARG A 41 10.52 -6.29 -4.79
CA ARG A 41 11.78 -6.17 -4.01
C ARG A 41 11.84 -4.87 -3.21
N LEU A 42 12.72 -4.83 -2.21
CA LEU A 42 12.97 -3.63 -1.38
C LEU A 42 13.35 -2.43 -2.26
N GLU A 43 14.20 -2.68 -3.25
CA GLU A 43 14.66 -1.67 -4.19
C GLU A 43 13.50 -1.11 -5.03
N ASP A 44 12.49 -1.92 -5.36
CA ASP A 44 11.36 -1.48 -6.15
C ASP A 44 10.48 -0.50 -5.37
N VAL A 45 10.25 -0.75 -4.08
CA VAL A 45 9.52 0.17 -3.18
C VAL A 45 10.29 1.48 -3.01
N LYS A 46 11.62 1.42 -2.82
CA LYS A 46 12.47 2.62 -2.72
C LYS A 46 12.50 3.42 -4.02
N ASN A 47 12.56 2.74 -5.17
CA ASN A 47 12.53 3.37 -6.48
C ASN A 47 11.17 4.02 -6.72
N PHE A 48 10.08 3.40 -6.29
CA PHE A 48 8.75 3.99 -6.33
C PHE A 48 8.68 5.26 -5.46
N GLU A 49 9.14 5.22 -4.20
CA GLU A 49 9.17 6.41 -3.33
C GLU A 49 9.97 7.54 -4.00
N LYS A 50 11.15 7.24 -4.55
CA LYS A 50 11.97 8.23 -5.25
C LYS A 50 11.21 8.84 -6.44
N GLN A 51 10.59 8.01 -7.28
CA GLN A 51 9.81 8.48 -8.43
C GLN A 51 8.62 9.35 -7.98
N ALA A 52 7.93 8.98 -6.90
CA ALA A 52 6.81 9.73 -6.36
C ALA A 52 7.26 11.12 -5.87
N ARG A 53 8.40 11.19 -5.15
CA ARG A 53 9.00 12.45 -4.70
C ARG A 53 9.42 13.36 -5.85
N GLU A 54 10.02 12.80 -6.91
CA GLU A 54 10.37 13.56 -8.12
C GLU A 54 9.15 14.17 -8.82
N LYS A 55 7.97 13.55 -8.66
CA LYS A 55 6.67 14.07 -9.13
C LYS A 55 5.98 15.00 -8.14
N GLY A 56 6.59 15.28 -6.99
CA GLY A 56 6.06 16.19 -5.96
C GLY A 56 5.16 15.54 -4.90
N TYR A 57 5.00 14.21 -4.90
CA TYR A 57 4.26 13.52 -3.85
C TYR A 57 5.13 13.34 -2.60
N ILE A 58 4.57 13.68 -1.43
CA ILE A 58 5.25 13.56 -0.15
C ILE A 58 4.65 12.37 0.60
N PRO A 59 5.45 11.34 0.95
CA PRO A 59 4.93 10.24 1.75
C PRO A 59 4.58 10.73 3.16
N ASN A 60 3.44 10.28 3.67
CA ASN A 60 3.03 10.55 5.05
C ASN A 60 3.84 9.69 6.04
N TYR A 61 4.32 8.53 5.56
CA TYR A 61 5.24 7.66 6.28
C TYR A 61 6.26 7.10 5.27
N GLY A 62 7.54 7.39 5.49
CA GLY A 62 8.62 6.97 4.59
C GLY A 62 8.78 5.45 4.53
N THR A 63 9.62 4.97 3.62
CA THR A 63 9.83 3.52 3.45
C THR A 63 10.21 2.85 4.77
N VAL A 64 9.41 1.86 5.17
CA VAL A 64 9.58 1.03 6.37
C VAL A 64 9.58 -0.45 5.98
N THR A 65 10.28 -1.29 6.72
CA THR A 65 10.12 -2.74 6.64
C THR A 65 9.37 -3.20 7.87
N HIS A 66 8.27 -3.91 7.66
CA HIS A 66 7.48 -4.49 8.73
C HIS A 66 8.19 -5.73 9.28
N ASN A 67 8.28 -5.80 10.62
CA ASN A 67 8.75 -6.92 11.44
C ASN A 67 10.23 -7.34 11.43
N ASP A 68 10.62 -7.83 12.62
CA ASP A 68 11.86 -8.56 12.93
C ASP A 68 11.60 -10.07 13.14
N LYS A 69 10.32 -10.51 13.12
CA LYS A 69 9.85 -11.84 13.51
C LYS A 69 8.96 -12.49 12.42
N PRO A 70 8.93 -13.83 12.34
CA PRO A 70 8.15 -14.55 11.32
C PRO A 70 6.66 -14.16 11.27
N PRO A 71 6.08 -14.03 10.08
CA PRO A 71 4.64 -13.89 9.92
C PRO A 71 3.94 -15.18 10.39
N MET A 72 3.09 -15.09 11.41
CA MET A 72 2.36 -16.25 11.96
C MET A 72 1.02 -16.49 11.26
N GLY A 73 0.69 -15.71 10.23
CA GLY A 73 -0.60 -15.79 9.54
C GLY A 73 -1.77 -15.33 10.41
N ASP A 74 -1.51 -14.49 11.41
CA ASP A 74 -2.49 -13.86 12.31
C ASP A 74 -3.09 -12.57 11.72
N GLY A 75 -2.65 -12.16 10.54
CA GLY A 75 -3.12 -10.96 9.85
C GLY A 75 -2.43 -9.67 10.32
N GLU A 76 -1.44 -9.73 11.22
CA GLU A 76 -0.81 -8.52 11.75
C GLU A 76 0.39 -8.05 10.90
N THR A 77 1.20 -8.96 10.36
CA THR A 77 2.50 -8.57 9.78
C THR A 77 3.01 -9.54 8.71
N GLY A 78 3.41 -9.03 7.54
CA GLY A 78 3.78 -9.81 6.35
C GLY A 78 5.25 -9.69 5.93
N GLY A 79 6.14 -9.12 6.75
CA GLY A 79 7.57 -8.95 6.42
C GLY A 79 7.84 -7.94 5.28
N ASN A 80 6.80 -7.22 4.85
CA ASN A 80 6.83 -6.40 3.66
C ASN A 80 7.51 -5.06 3.91
N THR A 81 8.18 -4.57 2.87
CA THR A 81 8.59 -3.17 2.79
C THR A 81 7.42 -2.37 2.24
N ALA A 82 7.10 -1.25 2.88
CA ALA A 82 5.98 -0.40 2.54
C ALA A 82 6.35 1.08 2.59
N VAL A 83 5.67 1.90 1.78
CA VAL A 83 5.68 3.37 1.84
C VAL A 83 4.24 3.88 1.72
N TYR A 84 3.91 4.96 2.42
CA TYR A 84 2.53 5.42 2.57
C TYR A 84 2.33 6.86 2.09
N PHE A 85 1.22 7.10 1.39
CA PHE A 85 0.80 8.41 0.90
C PHE A 85 -0.65 8.68 1.26
N TYR A 86 -1.01 9.95 1.42
CA TYR A 86 -2.42 10.34 1.39
C TYR A 86 -2.82 10.65 -0.04
N ASP A 87 -3.96 10.11 -0.47
CA ASP A 87 -4.62 10.57 -1.68
C ASP A 87 -5.33 11.92 -1.44
N PRO A 88 -5.89 12.57 -2.47
CA PRO A 88 -6.59 13.85 -2.32
C PRO A 88 -7.80 13.82 -1.36
N ASP A 89 -8.39 12.65 -1.17
CA ASP A 89 -9.54 12.42 -0.27
C ASP A 89 -9.10 11.97 1.13
N TRP A 90 -7.80 12.02 1.42
CA TRP A 90 -7.15 11.64 2.68
C TRP A 90 -7.21 10.14 3.02
N ASN A 91 -7.46 9.28 2.03
CA ASN A 91 -7.25 7.85 2.21
C ASN A 91 -5.75 7.58 2.34
N ASN A 92 -5.37 6.76 3.31
CA ASN A 92 -4.01 6.29 3.43
C ASN A 92 -3.79 5.15 2.42
N VAL A 93 -2.79 5.30 1.55
CA VAL A 93 -2.49 4.34 0.48
C VAL A 93 -1.10 3.78 0.70
N GLU A 94 -1.01 2.47 0.83
CA GLU A 94 0.24 1.71 0.96
C GLU A 94 0.72 1.25 -0.41
N PHE A 95 2.01 1.42 -0.68
CA PHE A 95 2.70 0.74 -1.78
C PHE A 95 3.75 -0.18 -1.20
N CYS A 96 3.64 -1.48 -1.46
CA CYS A 96 4.44 -2.48 -0.78
C CYS A 96 5.10 -3.50 -1.70
N GLY A 97 6.10 -4.19 -1.16
CA GLY A 97 6.83 -5.27 -1.79
C GLY A 97 7.52 -6.11 -0.72
N THR A 98 8.33 -7.07 -1.14
CA THR A 98 8.97 -8.08 -0.29
C THR A 98 8.01 -8.81 0.65
N MET A 99 6.76 -9.06 0.22
CA MET A 99 5.80 -9.83 1.02
C MET A 99 6.40 -11.21 1.32
N ASP A 100 6.58 -11.52 2.61
CA ASP A 100 7.03 -12.85 3.02
C ASP A 100 5.91 -13.85 2.67
N THR A 101 6.28 -14.84 1.86
CA THR A 101 5.44 -16.02 1.66
C THR A 101 5.82 -17.10 2.67
N ILE A 102 4.88 -17.99 2.99
CA ILE A 102 5.16 -19.18 3.83
C ILE A 102 6.35 -19.98 3.25
N GLU A 103 6.47 -20.00 1.92
CA GLU A 103 7.56 -20.65 1.18
C GLU A 103 8.90 -19.94 1.35
N ASN A 104 8.93 -18.60 1.26
CA ASN A 104 10.15 -17.79 1.46
C ASN A 104 10.68 -17.95 2.89
N TYR A 105 9.81 -18.08 3.88
CA TYR A 105 10.22 -18.32 5.26
C TYR A 105 10.84 -19.71 5.45
N LYS A 106 10.22 -20.76 4.90
CA LYS A 106 10.73 -22.15 5.01
C LYS A 106 12.14 -22.33 4.42
N ARG A 107 12.53 -21.51 3.43
CA ARG A 107 13.85 -21.54 2.79
C ARG A 107 14.96 -20.85 3.59
N LYS A 108 14.63 -20.03 4.59
CA LYS A 108 15.60 -19.31 5.45
C LYS A 108 16.00 -20.13 6.69
N LYS A 109 15.53 -21.39 6.83
CA LYS A 109 15.97 -22.38 7.83
C LYS A 109 16.99 -23.33 7.23
#